data_AF-A0A413EQ77-F1
#
_entry.id   AF-A0A413EQ77-F1
#
_cell.length_a   1.000
_cell.length_b   1.000
_cell.length_c   1.000
_cell.angle_alpha   90.00
_cell.angle_beta   90.00
_cell.angle_gamma   90.00
#
_symmetry.space_group_name_H-M   'P 1'
#
loop_
_entity.id
_entity.type
_entity.pdbx_description
1 polymer ?
#
loop_
_entity_poly.entity_id
_entity_poly.type
_entity_poly.pdbx_seq_one_letter_code
_entity_poly.pdbx_strand_id
1 'polypeptide(L)'
;MKLKIYTLLLALSVTWSLQSCDNDDDGSIAVPAELQSAFSSKFPNAANVKWETKSGYYVADFYDGYEASAWFTQDGKWQMTETDIPYNALPQAVKTSFESSEYASWKRDDIDKLERTGVETVFVIEVEKQNQEVDLYYSADGTLIKSIVDTDDDNTEHLPVQLTEAMKNFINEKYPNARIMEVDVEDDRNDWDFGYTEVDIIHNGIPKDVLFNQTGNWYSTSWEIRQNELPEAVNNTLNNQYGEYRFDEAEYIEKADGSIYYRIELEKGDVDKVVNIGENGAVLS
;
A
#
# COMPACT_ATOMS: atom_id res chain seq x y z
N MET A 1 24.10 55.07 -54.59
CA MET A 1 22.82 54.43 -54.97
C MET A 1 22.02 54.18 -53.70
N LYS A 2 20.77 54.68 -53.67
CA LYS A 2 19.86 54.57 -52.53
C LYS A 2 19.28 53.15 -52.50
N LEU A 3 19.47 52.39 -51.41
CA LEU A 3 18.77 51.14 -51.19
C LEU A 3 17.83 51.30 -50.00
N LYS A 4 16.55 51.01 -50.26
CA LYS A 4 15.41 51.22 -49.37
C LYS A 4 15.41 50.16 -48.26
N ILE A 5 15.35 50.61 -47.02
CA ILE A 5 15.13 49.77 -45.83
C ILE A 5 13.62 49.46 -45.79
N TYR A 6 13.27 48.18 -45.85
CA TYR A 6 11.90 47.71 -45.58
C TYR A 6 11.79 47.34 -44.10
N THR A 7 10.99 48.10 -43.40
CA THR A 7 10.54 47.90 -42.02
C THR A 7 9.64 46.66 -41.97
N LEU A 8 10.04 45.62 -41.22
CA LEU A 8 9.14 44.57 -40.77
C LEU A 8 8.94 44.76 -39.27
N LEU A 9 7.82 45.40 -38.91
CA LEU A 9 7.29 45.43 -37.56
C LEU A 9 6.82 44.02 -37.18
N LEU A 10 7.53 43.36 -36.27
CA LEU A 10 6.99 42.26 -35.50
C LEU A 10 6.65 42.81 -34.11
N ALA A 11 5.36 42.96 -33.83
CA ALA A 11 4.85 43.48 -32.58
C ALA A 11 5.10 42.45 -31.45
N LEU A 12 6.08 42.74 -30.60
CA LEU A 12 6.18 42.16 -29.25
C LEU A 12 5.07 42.79 -28.40
N SER A 13 4.08 42.00 -28.00
CA SER A 13 3.16 42.36 -26.91
C SER A 13 3.22 41.28 -25.85
N VAL A 14 4.25 41.38 -25.00
CA VAL A 14 4.28 40.72 -23.70
C VAL A 14 3.31 41.48 -22.82
N THR A 15 2.14 40.91 -22.57
CA THR A 15 1.26 41.35 -21.48
C THR A 15 1.38 40.34 -20.36
N TRP A 16 2.25 40.66 -19.40
CA TRP A 16 2.19 40.09 -18.06
C TRP A 16 0.93 40.60 -17.38
N SER A 17 -0.06 39.73 -17.23
CA SER A 17 -1.10 39.89 -16.21
C SER A 17 -0.66 39.07 -15.00
N LEU A 18 0.03 39.74 -14.07
CA LEU A 18 0.09 39.27 -12.68
C LEU A 18 -1.30 39.53 -12.10
N GLN A 19 -2.19 38.53 -12.17
CA GLN A 19 -3.38 38.55 -11.33
C GLN A 19 -2.97 38.07 -9.94
N SER A 20 -2.94 39.05 -9.05
CA SER A 20 -3.01 38.89 -7.60
C SER A 20 -4.10 37.88 -7.25
N CYS A 21 -3.72 36.77 -6.62
CA CYS A 21 -4.69 35.91 -5.95
C CYS A 21 -5.20 36.67 -4.73
N ASP A 22 -6.44 37.14 -4.79
CA ASP A 22 -7.21 37.50 -3.61
C ASP A 22 -7.67 36.20 -2.94
N ASN A 23 -7.41 36.10 -1.63
CA ASN A 23 -7.99 35.11 -0.73
C ASN A 23 -9.48 35.44 -0.54
N ASP A 24 -10.36 34.59 -1.07
CA ASP A 24 -11.75 34.46 -0.62
C ASP A 24 -12.10 32.96 -0.57
N ASP A 25 -12.31 32.47 0.65
CA ASP A 25 -12.65 31.09 1.00
C ASP A 25 -14.09 30.73 0.59
N ASP A 26 -14.24 29.99 -0.51
CA ASP A 26 -15.33 29.04 -0.78
C ASP A 26 -14.76 27.94 -1.68
N GLY A 27 -14.11 26.95 -1.05
CA GLY A 27 -13.14 26.02 -1.64
C GLY A 27 -13.69 24.95 -2.57
N SER A 28 -14.55 25.30 -3.54
CA SER A 28 -14.96 24.37 -4.59
C SER A 28 -13.95 24.41 -5.76
N ILE A 29 -13.23 23.31 -5.99
CA ILE A 29 -12.39 23.17 -7.19
C ILE A 29 -13.24 22.98 -8.45
N ALA A 30 -12.69 23.33 -9.61
CA ALA A 30 -13.33 23.07 -10.89
C ALA A 30 -13.16 21.60 -11.30
N VAL A 31 -14.22 20.81 -11.17
CA VAL A 31 -14.21 19.37 -11.53
C VAL A 31 -14.62 19.18 -13.00
N PRO A 32 -13.85 18.44 -13.83
CA PRO A 32 -14.22 18.14 -15.22
C PRO A 32 -15.58 17.45 -15.34
N ALA A 33 -16.37 17.82 -16.37
CA ALA A 33 -17.71 17.26 -16.58
C ALA A 33 -17.72 15.74 -16.80
N GLU A 34 -16.69 15.22 -17.49
CA GLU A 34 -16.49 13.77 -17.68
C GLU A 34 -16.29 13.04 -16.35
N LEU A 35 -15.49 13.62 -15.46
CA LEU A 35 -15.24 13.11 -14.12
C LEU A 35 -16.51 13.14 -13.26
N GLN A 36 -17.25 14.26 -13.24
CA GLN A 36 -18.53 14.35 -12.54
C GLN A 36 -19.53 13.28 -13.03
N SER A 37 -19.56 13.02 -14.34
CA SER A 37 -20.39 11.97 -14.92
C SER A 37 -19.93 10.57 -14.50
N ALA A 38 -18.62 10.31 -14.48
CA ALA A 38 -18.06 9.05 -14.04
C ALA A 38 -18.35 8.78 -12.55
N PHE A 39 -18.16 9.79 -11.71
CA PHE A 39 -18.50 9.75 -10.28
C PHE A 39 -19.99 9.45 -10.08
N SER A 40 -20.88 10.23 -10.69
CA SER A 40 -22.34 10.06 -10.54
C SER A 40 -22.83 8.70 -11.07
N SER A 41 -22.15 8.15 -12.08
CA SER A 41 -22.46 6.82 -12.59
C SER A 41 -22.00 5.71 -11.65
N LYS A 42 -20.89 5.89 -10.93
CA LYS A 42 -20.35 4.90 -9.99
C LYS A 42 -21.06 4.96 -8.63
N PHE A 43 -21.39 6.17 -8.16
CA PHE A 43 -22.05 6.43 -6.87
C PHE A 43 -23.38 7.17 -7.06
N PRO A 44 -24.42 6.50 -7.60
CA PRO A 44 -25.68 7.15 -7.97
C PRO A 44 -26.47 7.69 -6.76
N ASN A 45 -26.15 7.24 -5.55
CA ASN A 45 -26.82 7.66 -4.31
C ASN A 45 -25.96 8.62 -3.46
N ALA A 46 -24.78 9.03 -3.96
CA ALA A 46 -23.87 9.89 -3.21
C ALA A 46 -24.55 11.21 -2.80
N ALA A 47 -24.38 11.56 -1.53
CA ALA A 47 -24.83 12.80 -0.94
C ALA A 47 -23.63 13.58 -0.36
N ASN A 48 -23.82 14.87 -0.13
CA ASN A 48 -22.83 15.76 0.51
C ASN A 48 -21.45 15.77 -0.18
N VAL A 49 -21.42 15.57 -1.49
CA VAL A 49 -20.18 15.47 -2.26
C VAL A 49 -19.38 16.77 -2.18
N LYS A 50 -18.14 16.67 -1.69
CA LYS A 50 -17.13 17.72 -1.70
C LYS A 50 -15.94 17.24 -2.51
N TRP A 51 -15.32 18.16 -3.23
CA TRP A 51 -14.22 17.83 -4.12
C TRP A 51 -12.97 18.60 -3.71
N GLU A 52 -11.85 17.89 -3.73
CA GLU A 52 -10.51 18.46 -3.59
C GLU A 52 -9.54 17.82 -4.60
N THR A 53 -8.34 18.38 -4.67
CA THR A 53 -7.22 17.76 -5.41
C THR A 53 -6.14 17.37 -4.45
N LYS A 54 -5.72 16.11 -4.49
CA LYS A 54 -4.72 15.55 -3.57
C LYS A 54 -3.82 14.57 -4.31
N SER A 55 -2.50 14.72 -4.15
CA SER A 55 -1.49 13.84 -4.77
C SER A 55 -1.67 13.60 -6.28
N GLY A 56 -2.17 14.60 -7.02
CA GLY A 56 -2.42 14.51 -8.47
C GLY A 56 -3.77 13.89 -8.87
N TYR A 57 -4.61 13.51 -7.91
CA TYR A 57 -5.97 13.02 -8.11
C TYR A 57 -7.02 14.09 -7.79
N TYR A 58 -8.22 13.88 -8.33
CA TYR A 58 -9.44 14.51 -7.83
C TYR A 58 -10.05 13.55 -6.81
N VAL A 59 -10.28 14.04 -5.59
CA VAL A 59 -10.86 13.26 -4.50
C VAL A 59 -12.25 13.80 -4.23
N ALA A 60 -13.24 12.92 -4.26
CA ALA A 60 -14.59 13.21 -3.80
C ALA A 60 -14.77 12.62 -2.42
N ASP A 61 -15.05 13.46 -1.43
CA ASP A 61 -15.58 13.04 -0.13
C ASP A 61 -17.10 13.10 -0.19
N PHE A 62 -17.77 12.03 0.20
CA PHE A 62 -19.21 11.91 0.08
C PHE A 62 -19.77 10.92 1.09
N TYR A 63 -21.09 10.89 1.17
CA TYR A 63 -21.82 9.88 1.91
C TYR A 63 -22.64 9.00 0.96
N ASP A 64 -22.43 7.68 1.00
CA ASP A 64 -23.23 6.68 0.26
C ASP A 64 -23.51 5.47 1.16
N GLY A 65 -24.32 5.71 2.20
CA GLY A 65 -24.57 4.75 3.28
C GLY A 65 -23.53 4.82 4.39
N TYR A 66 -22.28 5.09 4.04
CA TYR A 66 -21.18 5.44 4.94
C TYR A 66 -20.37 6.62 4.38
N GLU A 67 -19.53 7.23 5.20
CA GLU A 67 -18.55 8.22 4.73
C GLU A 67 -17.52 7.53 3.84
N ALA A 68 -17.19 8.16 2.72
CA ALA A 68 -16.31 7.58 1.73
C ALA A 68 -15.55 8.67 0.97
N SER A 69 -14.33 8.33 0.59
CA SER A 69 -13.50 9.13 -0.29
C SER A 69 -13.21 8.33 -1.56
N ALA A 70 -13.29 8.97 -2.73
CA ALA A 70 -13.04 8.31 -4.00
C ALA A 70 -12.11 9.13 -4.88
N TRP A 71 -11.04 8.48 -5.35
CA TRP A 71 -9.98 9.08 -6.16
C TRP A 71 -10.23 8.82 -7.64
N PHE A 72 -10.20 9.88 -8.42
CA PHE A 72 -10.33 9.87 -9.87
C PHE A 72 -9.18 10.60 -10.53
N THR A 73 -8.77 10.12 -11.70
CA THR A 73 -7.94 10.89 -12.61
C THR A 73 -8.74 12.02 -13.26
N GLN A 74 -8.04 13.01 -13.83
CA GLN A 74 -8.68 14.14 -14.51
C GLN A 74 -9.60 13.72 -15.67
N ASP A 75 -9.31 12.60 -16.34
CA ASP A 75 -10.13 12.00 -17.42
C ASP A 75 -11.26 11.11 -16.90
N GLY A 76 -11.57 11.15 -15.60
CA GLY A 76 -12.72 10.46 -15.02
C GLY A 76 -12.53 8.97 -14.76
N LYS A 77 -11.29 8.45 -14.75
CA LYS A 77 -11.04 7.06 -14.39
C LYS A 77 -10.95 6.92 -12.87
N TRP A 78 -11.84 6.11 -12.32
CA TRP A 78 -11.78 5.71 -10.92
C TRP A 78 -10.48 4.94 -10.62
N GLN A 79 -9.83 5.27 -9.50
CA GLN A 79 -8.60 4.63 -9.05
C GLN A 79 -8.80 3.88 -7.74
N MET A 80 -9.49 4.51 -6.79
CA MET A 80 -9.67 3.99 -5.45
C MET A 80 -10.95 4.52 -4.82
N THR A 81 -11.53 3.75 -3.91
CA THR A 81 -12.49 4.20 -2.92
C THR A 81 -12.12 3.63 -1.57
N GLU A 82 -12.11 4.50 -0.59
CA GLU A 82 -12.04 4.21 0.84
C GLU A 82 -13.42 4.45 1.43
N THR A 83 -13.82 3.64 2.39
CA THR A 83 -15.11 3.76 3.04
C THR A 83 -14.93 3.38 4.48
N ASP A 84 -15.12 4.34 5.39
CA ASP A 84 -15.24 4.11 6.82
C ASP A 84 -16.47 3.23 7.03
N ILE A 85 -16.27 2.02 7.54
CA ILE A 85 -17.35 1.08 7.81
C ILE A 85 -17.38 0.68 9.28
N PRO A 86 -18.57 0.54 9.89
CA PRO A 86 -18.64 0.00 11.23
C PRO A 86 -18.21 -1.48 11.26
N TYR A 87 -17.65 -1.92 12.40
CA TYR A 87 -17.23 -3.32 12.61
C TYR A 87 -18.29 -4.36 12.25
N ASN A 88 -19.58 -4.05 12.42
CA ASN A 88 -20.67 -4.97 12.08
C ASN A 88 -20.85 -5.18 10.56
N ALA A 89 -20.34 -4.27 9.73
CA ALA A 89 -20.35 -4.36 8.27
C ALA A 89 -19.20 -5.22 7.72
N LEU A 90 -18.18 -5.53 8.53
CA LEU A 90 -17.10 -6.43 8.13
C LEU A 90 -17.62 -7.83 7.75
N PRO A 91 -16.99 -8.49 6.75
CA PRO A 91 -17.23 -9.90 6.48
C PRO A 91 -17.05 -10.77 7.72
N GLN A 92 -17.88 -11.81 7.86
CA GLN A 92 -17.80 -12.68 9.04
C GLN A 92 -16.43 -13.36 9.18
N ALA A 93 -15.77 -13.67 8.07
CA ALA A 93 -14.46 -14.29 8.08
C ALA A 93 -13.38 -13.33 8.63
N VAL A 94 -13.40 -12.06 8.23
CA VAL A 94 -12.51 -11.01 8.75
C VAL A 94 -12.68 -10.87 10.26
N LYS A 95 -13.92 -10.74 10.74
CA LYS A 95 -14.21 -10.68 12.19
C LYS A 95 -13.67 -11.89 12.95
N THR A 96 -13.87 -13.10 12.39
CA THR A 96 -13.39 -14.34 13.02
C THR A 96 -11.87 -14.39 13.08
N SER A 97 -11.19 -13.93 12.03
CA SER A 97 -9.73 -13.85 11.97
C SER A 97 -9.20 -12.85 13.00
N PHE A 98 -9.73 -11.62 13.00
CA PHE A 98 -9.40 -10.58 13.97
C PHE A 98 -9.63 -11.02 15.42
N GLU A 99 -10.79 -11.62 15.74
CA GLU A 99 -11.10 -12.09 17.09
C GLU A 99 -10.18 -13.23 17.58
N SER A 100 -9.45 -13.87 16.66
CA SER A 100 -8.47 -14.92 16.96
C SER A 100 -7.02 -14.44 17.00
N SER A 101 -6.75 -13.19 16.62
CA SER A 101 -5.40 -12.62 16.61
C SER A 101 -4.98 -12.14 17.99
N GLU A 102 -3.69 -11.82 18.15
CA GLU A 102 -3.16 -11.20 19.37
C GLU A 102 -3.73 -9.79 19.64
N TYR A 103 -4.24 -9.16 18.60
CA TYR A 103 -4.83 -7.82 18.61
C TYR A 103 -6.30 -7.80 19.05
N ALA A 104 -6.94 -8.96 19.22
CA ALA A 104 -8.38 -9.07 19.55
C ALA A 104 -8.81 -8.29 20.80
N SER A 105 -7.87 -8.06 21.74
CA SER A 105 -8.09 -7.33 22.99
C SER A 105 -7.76 -5.83 22.93
N TRP A 106 -7.17 -5.36 21.84
CA TRP A 106 -6.82 -3.96 21.63
C TRP A 106 -8.08 -3.13 21.34
N LYS A 107 -8.03 -1.82 21.60
CA LYS A 107 -9.14 -0.92 21.26
C LYS A 107 -9.12 -0.73 19.76
N ARG A 108 -10.26 -0.96 19.09
CA ARG A 108 -10.42 -0.59 17.68
C ARG A 108 -10.67 0.91 17.59
N ASP A 109 -10.00 1.60 16.69
CA ASP A 109 -10.27 3.01 16.40
C ASP A 109 -11.09 3.16 15.13
N ASP A 110 -10.50 2.89 13.96
CA ASP A 110 -11.17 2.94 12.66
C ASP A 110 -11.16 1.61 11.89
N ILE A 111 -12.04 1.49 10.91
CA ILE A 111 -12.15 0.33 10.02
C ILE A 111 -12.51 0.78 8.60
N ASP A 112 -11.57 0.60 7.70
CA ASP A 112 -11.76 0.93 6.30
C ASP A 112 -12.05 -0.28 5.42
N LYS A 113 -12.87 -0.03 4.39
CA LYS A 113 -12.97 -0.90 3.22
C LYS A 113 -12.31 -0.20 2.03
N LEU A 114 -11.25 -0.81 1.53
CA LEU A 114 -10.48 -0.31 0.39
C LEU A 114 -10.83 -1.07 -0.88
N GLU A 115 -11.26 -0.34 -1.89
CA GLU A 115 -11.50 -0.83 -3.24
C GLU A 115 -10.58 -0.07 -4.20
N ARG A 116 -9.78 -0.79 -5.00
CA ARG A 116 -8.83 -0.17 -5.95
C ARG A 116 -8.92 -0.82 -7.33
N THR A 117 -8.52 -0.09 -8.37
CA THR A 117 -8.50 -0.62 -9.73
C THR A 117 -7.47 -1.73 -9.87
N GLY A 118 -7.93 -2.93 -10.28
CA GLY A 118 -7.05 -4.04 -10.67
C GLY A 118 -6.57 -4.92 -9.51
N VAL A 119 -7.06 -4.70 -8.30
CA VAL A 119 -6.79 -5.52 -7.10
C VAL A 119 -8.10 -5.89 -6.39
N GLU A 120 -8.04 -6.81 -5.44
CA GLU A 120 -9.20 -7.21 -4.65
C GLU A 120 -9.52 -6.22 -3.52
N THR A 121 -10.73 -6.32 -2.95
CA THR A 121 -11.13 -5.53 -1.78
C THR A 121 -10.33 -5.95 -0.55
N VAL A 122 -9.81 -4.95 0.16
CA VAL A 122 -9.11 -5.08 1.44
C VAL A 122 -9.92 -4.40 2.54
N PHE A 123 -9.84 -4.94 3.74
CA PHE A 123 -10.42 -4.35 4.95
C PHE A 123 -9.29 -4.04 5.92
N VAL A 124 -9.17 -2.81 6.36
CA VAL A 124 -8.18 -2.39 7.36
C VAL A 124 -8.90 -2.29 8.70
N ILE A 125 -8.29 -2.83 9.75
CA ILE A 125 -8.75 -2.64 11.13
C ILE A 125 -7.60 -2.00 11.88
N GLU A 126 -7.77 -0.73 12.22
CA GLU A 126 -6.85 -0.01 13.08
C GLU A 126 -7.15 -0.39 14.54
N VAL A 127 -6.10 -0.75 15.26
CA VAL A 127 -6.18 -1.04 16.68
C VAL A 127 -5.09 -0.34 17.48
N GLU A 128 -5.45 0.18 18.64
CA GLU A 128 -4.53 0.82 19.55
C GLU A 128 -4.49 0.17 20.93
N LYS A 129 -3.31 0.23 21.54
CA LYS A 129 -3.06 -0.12 22.93
C LYS A 129 -1.96 0.76 23.50
N GLN A 130 -2.36 1.63 24.44
CA GLN A 130 -1.48 2.63 25.05
C GLN A 130 -0.98 3.63 24.00
N ASN A 131 0.28 3.52 23.58
CA ASN A 131 0.91 4.42 22.62
C ASN A 131 1.35 3.65 21.35
N GLN A 132 0.75 2.47 21.12
CA GLN A 132 0.98 1.66 19.94
C GLN A 132 -0.32 1.59 19.16
N GLU A 133 -0.22 1.80 17.86
CA GLU A 133 -1.30 1.67 16.90
C GLU A 133 -0.83 0.70 15.82
N VAL A 134 -1.75 -0.16 15.37
CA VAL A 134 -1.46 -1.20 14.38
C VAL A 134 -2.61 -1.31 13.41
N ASP A 135 -2.28 -1.20 12.13
CA ASP A 135 -3.19 -1.44 11.02
C ASP A 135 -3.13 -2.88 10.56
N LEU A 136 -4.29 -3.54 10.56
CA LEU A 136 -4.41 -4.94 10.16
C LEU A 136 -5.16 -5.05 8.83
N TYR A 137 -4.44 -5.43 7.77
CA TYR A 137 -4.99 -5.54 6.42
C TYR A 137 -5.51 -6.95 6.18
N TYR A 138 -6.81 -7.08 5.93
CA TYR A 138 -7.48 -8.36 5.69
C TYR A 138 -8.09 -8.44 4.31
N SER A 139 -7.96 -9.60 3.67
CA SER A 139 -8.79 -9.94 2.52
C SER A 139 -10.22 -10.27 2.95
N ALA A 140 -11.18 -10.20 2.02
CA ALA A 140 -12.60 -10.48 2.32
C ALA A 140 -12.89 -11.87 2.91
N ASP A 141 -12.01 -12.85 2.70
CA ASP A 141 -12.13 -14.20 3.26
C ASP A 141 -11.46 -14.38 4.63
N GLY A 142 -10.94 -13.29 5.20
CA GLY A 142 -10.35 -13.26 6.53
C GLY A 142 -8.86 -13.61 6.58
N THR A 143 -8.19 -13.82 5.45
CA THR A 143 -6.72 -13.94 5.43
C THR A 143 -6.10 -12.59 5.81
N LEU A 144 -5.27 -12.55 6.86
CA LEU A 144 -4.43 -11.40 7.20
C LEU A 144 -3.33 -11.30 6.13
N ILE A 145 -3.20 -10.11 5.54
CA ILE A 145 -2.26 -9.82 4.45
C ILE A 145 -0.97 -9.27 5.05
N LYS A 146 -1.09 -8.17 5.80
CA LYS A 146 0.01 -7.51 6.52
C LYS A 146 -0.50 -6.82 7.77
N SER A 147 0.42 -6.52 8.68
CA SER A 147 0.20 -5.66 9.85
C SER A 147 1.27 -4.58 9.89
N ILE A 148 0.87 -3.32 9.97
CA ILE A 148 1.78 -2.19 10.01
C ILE A 148 1.67 -1.55 11.40
N VAL A 149 2.79 -1.40 12.10
CA VAL A 149 2.82 -0.64 13.34
C VAL A 149 2.93 0.83 12.97
N ASP A 150 1.93 1.63 13.31
CA ASP A 150 2.03 3.07 13.14
C ASP A 150 2.90 3.64 14.28
N THR A 151 4.09 4.09 13.92
CA THR A 151 5.09 4.59 14.87
C THR A 151 5.15 6.10 14.96
N ASP A 152 4.43 6.84 14.10
CA ASP A 152 4.46 8.30 14.05
C ASP A 152 3.04 8.90 14.00
N ASP A 153 2.91 10.23 14.14
CA ASP A 153 1.63 10.99 14.12
C ASP A 153 1.14 11.18 12.66
N ASP A 154 1.60 10.31 11.76
CA ASP A 154 1.54 10.43 10.32
C ASP A 154 0.32 9.64 9.88
N ASN A 155 -0.79 10.34 9.71
CA ASN A 155 -2.00 9.77 9.11
C ASN A 155 -1.60 9.06 7.80
N THR A 156 -1.46 7.73 7.83
CA THR A 156 -0.90 6.89 6.75
C THR A 156 -1.95 6.77 5.66
N GLU A 157 -2.10 7.87 4.94
CA GLU A 157 -3.15 8.01 3.96
C GLU A 157 -2.98 6.98 2.84
N HIS A 158 -4.03 6.18 2.64
CA HIS A 158 -4.07 5.26 1.53
C HIS A 158 -4.17 6.00 0.19
N LEU A 159 -3.11 5.90 -0.62
CA LEU A 159 -3.09 6.49 -1.94
C LEU A 159 -3.34 5.45 -3.05
N PRO A 160 -3.95 5.86 -4.18
CA PRO A 160 -4.03 4.97 -5.34
C PRO A 160 -2.65 4.79 -5.98
N VAL A 161 -2.14 3.57 -5.93
CA VAL A 161 -1.00 3.12 -6.72
C VAL A 161 -1.50 2.19 -7.84
N GLN A 162 -0.87 2.26 -9.01
CA GLN A 162 -1.26 1.46 -10.17
C GLN A 162 -0.11 0.55 -10.59
N LEU A 163 -0.37 -0.76 -10.59
CA LEU A 163 0.55 -1.72 -11.17
C LEU A 163 0.76 -1.48 -12.65
N THR A 164 2.03 -1.47 -13.06
CA THR A 164 2.37 -1.50 -14.48
C THR A 164 1.98 -2.85 -15.08
N GLU A 165 1.68 -2.87 -16.39
CA GLU A 165 1.38 -4.13 -17.09
C GLU A 165 2.56 -5.11 -17.03
N ALA A 166 3.80 -4.64 -16.96
CA ALA A 166 4.98 -5.49 -16.80
C ALA A 166 4.98 -6.21 -15.45
N MET A 167 4.69 -5.51 -14.36
CA MET A 167 4.58 -6.10 -13.00
C MET A 167 3.43 -7.10 -12.94
N LYS A 168 2.25 -6.77 -13.48
CA LYS A 168 1.11 -7.69 -13.54
C LYS A 168 1.46 -8.97 -14.30
N ASN A 169 2.12 -8.84 -15.45
CA ASN A 169 2.54 -10.00 -16.25
C ASN A 169 3.55 -10.86 -15.50
N PHE A 170 4.52 -10.24 -14.82
CA PHE A 170 5.47 -10.96 -13.98
C PHE A 170 4.77 -11.76 -12.88
N ILE A 171 3.86 -11.14 -12.12
CA ILE A 171 3.10 -11.80 -11.05
C ILE A 171 2.29 -12.96 -11.62
N ASN A 172 1.59 -12.76 -12.74
CA ASN A 172 0.78 -13.81 -13.36
C ASN A 172 1.62 -15.01 -13.86
N GLU A 173 2.86 -14.76 -14.31
CA GLU A 173 3.77 -15.81 -14.76
C GLU A 173 4.41 -16.57 -13.59
N LYS A 174 4.92 -15.84 -12.58
CA LYS A 174 5.62 -16.44 -11.43
C LYS A 174 4.65 -17.03 -10.39
N TYR A 175 3.49 -16.41 -10.22
CA TYR A 175 2.46 -16.76 -9.24
C TYR A 175 1.10 -16.94 -9.90
N PRO A 176 0.92 -18.01 -10.71
CA PRO A 176 -0.33 -18.22 -11.42
C PRO A 176 -1.51 -18.35 -10.45
N ASN A 177 -2.60 -17.62 -10.72
CA ASN A 177 -3.79 -17.50 -9.89
C ASN A 177 -3.59 -16.80 -8.54
N ALA A 178 -2.49 -16.04 -8.37
CA ALA A 178 -2.37 -15.12 -7.25
C ALA A 178 -3.50 -14.08 -7.28
N ARG A 179 -4.00 -13.76 -6.10
CA ARG A 179 -4.91 -12.63 -5.87
C ARG A 179 -4.04 -11.45 -5.51
N ILE A 180 -4.16 -10.35 -6.25
CA ILE A 180 -3.45 -9.11 -5.92
C ILE A 180 -4.31 -8.35 -4.93
N MET A 181 -3.76 -8.03 -3.77
CA MET A 181 -4.51 -7.46 -2.66
C MET A 181 -4.21 -5.98 -2.47
N GLU A 182 -2.95 -5.60 -2.50
CA GLU A 182 -2.47 -4.26 -2.17
C GLU A 182 -1.30 -3.92 -3.11
N VAL A 183 -1.15 -2.63 -3.42
CA VAL A 183 0.01 -2.11 -4.13
C VAL A 183 0.44 -0.81 -3.45
N ASP A 184 1.64 -0.80 -2.90
CA ASP A 184 2.20 0.35 -2.20
C ASP A 184 3.53 0.76 -2.85
N VAL A 185 3.92 2.02 -2.64
CA VAL A 185 5.26 2.51 -2.97
C VAL A 185 5.94 2.90 -1.69
N GLU A 186 7.04 2.24 -1.36
CA GLU A 186 7.84 2.57 -0.19
C GLU A 186 8.33 4.01 -0.31
N ASP A 187 7.90 4.90 0.58
CA ASP A 187 8.16 6.33 0.48
C ASP A 187 8.92 6.93 1.67
N ASP A 188 9.23 6.13 2.70
CA ASP A 188 10.21 6.51 3.71
C ASP A 188 11.62 6.56 3.09
N ARG A 189 12.17 7.76 3.01
CA ARG A 189 13.51 8.02 2.48
C ARG A 189 14.63 7.42 3.33
N ASN A 190 14.33 7.01 4.55
CA ASN A 190 15.27 6.38 5.45
C ASN A 190 15.32 4.86 5.29
N ASP A 191 14.35 4.28 4.60
CA ASP A 191 14.28 2.85 4.34
C ASP A 191 15.08 2.43 3.10
N TRP A 192 15.53 1.18 3.12
CA TRP A 192 16.48 0.63 2.14
C TRP A 192 15.82 0.37 0.77
N ASP A 193 14.52 0.19 0.79
CA ASP A 193 13.60 -0.05 -0.31
C ASP A 193 12.86 1.21 -0.73
N PHE A 194 13.25 2.41 -0.26
CA PHE A 194 12.69 3.67 -0.74
C PHE A 194 12.53 3.73 -2.27
N GLY A 195 11.30 3.98 -2.72
CA GLY A 195 10.84 4.04 -4.09
C GLY A 195 10.61 2.68 -4.75
N TYR A 196 10.71 1.58 -4.02
CA TYR A 196 10.30 0.27 -4.51
C TYR A 196 8.78 0.20 -4.50
N THR A 197 8.22 -0.68 -5.33
CA THR A 197 6.79 -0.98 -5.33
C THR A 197 6.62 -2.33 -4.67
N GLU A 198 5.95 -2.33 -3.53
CA GLU A 198 5.47 -3.54 -2.87
C GLU A 198 4.13 -3.96 -3.47
N VAL A 199 3.94 -5.27 -3.61
CA VAL A 199 2.69 -5.83 -4.11
C VAL A 199 2.31 -7.02 -3.26
N ASP A 200 1.35 -6.80 -2.37
CA ASP A 200 0.79 -7.86 -1.57
C ASP A 200 -0.06 -8.79 -2.42
N ILE A 201 0.27 -10.07 -2.41
CA ILE A 201 -0.51 -11.10 -3.08
C ILE A 201 -0.88 -12.22 -2.13
N ILE A 202 -2.01 -12.88 -2.40
CA ILE A 202 -2.33 -14.19 -1.82
C ILE A 202 -2.16 -15.23 -2.91
N HIS A 203 -1.17 -16.11 -2.76
CA HIS A 203 -0.89 -17.20 -3.69
C HIS A 203 -0.88 -18.54 -2.97
N ASN A 204 -1.75 -19.46 -3.38
CA ASN A 204 -1.98 -20.75 -2.72
C ASN A 204 -2.35 -20.64 -1.22
N GLY A 205 -3.05 -19.56 -0.85
CA GLY A 205 -3.45 -19.28 0.53
C GLY A 205 -2.33 -18.73 1.42
N ILE A 206 -1.19 -18.36 0.83
CA ILE A 206 -0.05 -17.77 1.53
C ILE A 206 0.05 -16.30 1.10
N PRO A 207 -0.06 -15.33 2.03
CA PRO A 207 0.30 -13.94 1.80
C PRO A 207 1.78 -13.82 1.43
N LYS A 208 2.11 -12.97 0.47
CA LYS A 208 3.47 -12.74 -0.01
C LYS A 208 3.62 -11.28 -0.44
N ASP A 209 4.81 -10.74 -0.24
CA ASP A 209 5.14 -9.38 -0.63
C ASP A 209 6.06 -9.47 -1.84
N VAL A 210 5.56 -9.03 -3.00
CA VAL A 210 6.34 -9.05 -4.25
C VAL A 210 6.93 -7.67 -4.47
N LEU A 211 8.20 -7.53 -4.16
CA LEU A 211 8.89 -6.25 -4.21
C LEU A 211 9.53 -6.03 -5.59
N PHE A 212 9.23 -4.90 -6.22
CA PHE A 212 9.83 -4.43 -7.46
C PHE A 212 10.68 -3.19 -7.18
N ASN A 213 11.88 -3.12 -7.74
CA ASN A 213 12.72 -1.93 -7.58
C ASN A 213 12.16 -0.73 -8.38
N GLN A 214 12.75 0.45 -8.18
CA GLN A 214 12.40 1.72 -8.87
C GLN A 214 12.34 1.65 -10.41
N THR A 215 12.94 0.62 -11.03
CA THR A 215 12.90 0.41 -12.49
C THR A 215 11.79 -0.55 -12.93
N GLY A 216 10.98 -1.05 -11.99
CA GLY A 216 9.92 -2.02 -12.20
C GLY A 216 10.40 -3.46 -12.40
N ASN A 217 11.66 -3.75 -12.07
CA ASN A 217 12.17 -5.12 -12.11
C ASN A 217 11.93 -5.80 -10.76
N TRP A 218 11.51 -7.06 -10.78
CA TRP A 218 11.37 -7.87 -9.58
C TRP A 218 12.71 -7.89 -8.81
N TYR A 219 12.64 -7.59 -7.52
CA TYR A 219 13.78 -7.57 -6.61
C TYR A 219 13.73 -8.79 -5.68
N SER A 220 12.61 -9.00 -5.00
CA SER A 220 12.42 -10.13 -4.09
C SER A 220 10.96 -10.53 -3.94
N THR A 221 10.76 -11.71 -3.38
CA THR A 221 9.49 -12.06 -2.75
C THR A 221 9.74 -12.66 -1.38
N SER A 222 9.01 -12.17 -0.39
CA SER A 222 8.99 -12.62 1.00
C SER A 222 7.67 -13.31 1.34
N TRP A 223 7.70 -14.19 2.34
CA TRP A 223 6.51 -14.65 3.06
C TRP A 223 6.88 -15.30 4.38
N GLU A 224 5.98 -15.23 5.36
CA GLU A 224 6.13 -15.92 6.64
C GLU A 224 6.24 -17.45 6.44
N ILE A 225 7.20 -18.07 7.13
CA ILE A 225 7.42 -19.51 7.12
C ILE A 225 7.52 -20.03 8.55
N ARG A 226 6.86 -21.17 8.82
CA ARG A 226 6.88 -21.75 10.16
C ARG A 226 8.25 -22.38 10.45
N GLN A 227 8.65 -22.38 11.71
CA GLN A 227 9.92 -22.99 12.14
C GLN A 227 10.08 -24.45 11.69
N ASN A 228 8.99 -25.22 11.66
CA ASN A 228 9.00 -26.63 11.23
C ASN A 228 9.07 -26.82 9.71
N GLU A 229 8.92 -25.75 8.92
CA GLU A 229 9.07 -25.72 7.47
C GLU A 229 10.48 -25.25 7.04
N LEU A 230 11.28 -24.72 7.98
CA LEU A 230 12.67 -24.33 7.72
C LEU A 230 13.55 -25.54 7.35
N PRO A 231 14.53 -25.36 6.44
CA PRO A 231 15.51 -26.39 6.12
C PRO A 231 16.26 -26.92 7.34
N GLU A 232 16.63 -28.19 7.31
CA GLU A 232 17.37 -28.84 8.41
C GLU A 232 18.67 -28.09 8.74
N ALA A 233 19.39 -27.59 7.72
CA ALA A 233 20.62 -26.83 7.91
C ALA A 233 20.39 -25.50 8.67
N VAL A 234 19.28 -24.81 8.38
CA VAL A 234 18.88 -23.58 9.09
C VAL A 234 18.52 -23.90 10.53
N ASN A 235 17.69 -24.91 10.76
CA ASN A 235 17.32 -25.38 12.10
C ASN A 235 18.54 -25.80 12.94
N ASN A 236 19.52 -26.47 12.32
CA ASN A 236 20.78 -26.82 12.98
C ASN A 236 21.58 -25.59 13.39
N THR A 237 21.63 -24.54 12.55
CA THR A 237 22.29 -23.28 12.90
C THR A 237 21.59 -22.57 14.06
N LEU A 238 20.26 -22.51 14.05
CA LEU A 238 19.46 -21.98 15.16
C LEU A 238 19.78 -22.69 16.48
N ASN A 239 19.70 -24.02 16.49
CA ASN A 239 19.93 -24.79 17.70
C ASN A 239 21.36 -24.66 18.24
N ASN A 240 22.36 -24.64 17.35
CA ASN A 240 23.78 -24.64 17.76
C ASN A 240 24.31 -23.25 18.16
N GLN A 241 23.85 -22.19 17.50
CA GLN A 241 24.39 -20.83 17.68
C GLN A 241 23.45 -19.93 18.48
N TYR A 242 22.14 -20.22 18.46
CA TYR A 242 21.11 -19.37 19.03
C TYR A 242 20.17 -20.11 20.00
N GLY A 243 20.56 -21.29 20.51
CA GLY A 243 19.72 -22.11 21.38
C GLY A 243 19.33 -21.50 22.74
N GLU A 244 19.86 -20.33 23.09
CA GLU A 244 19.42 -19.53 24.25
C GLU A 244 18.29 -18.55 23.93
N TYR A 245 17.97 -18.35 22.64
CA TYR A 245 16.90 -17.50 22.17
C TYR A 245 15.65 -18.34 21.90
N ARG A 246 14.48 -17.74 22.10
CA ARG A 246 13.19 -18.24 21.65
C ARG A 246 13.02 -17.88 20.18
N PHE A 247 12.58 -18.83 19.37
CA PHE A 247 12.10 -18.54 18.02
C PHE A 247 10.81 -17.72 18.12
N ASP A 248 10.74 -16.62 17.38
CA ASP A 248 9.51 -15.84 17.28
C ASP A 248 8.85 -16.04 15.92
N GLU A 249 9.44 -15.46 14.88
CA GLU A 249 8.98 -15.58 13.51
C GLU A 249 10.13 -15.83 12.53
N ALA A 250 9.76 -16.24 11.32
CA ALA A 250 10.69 -16.31 10.21
C ALA A 250 10.00 -15.97 8.90
N GLU A 251 10.72 -15.28 8.04
CA GLU A 251 10.36 -15.09 6.65
C GLU A 251 11.27 -15.92 5.75
N TYR A 252 10.70 -16.49 4.69
CA TYR A 252 11.43 -16.96 3.53
C TYR A 252 11.60 -15.77 2.57
N ILE A 253 12.82 -15.54 2.07
CA ILE A 253 13.10 -14.52 1.06
C ILE A 253 13.77 -15.16 -0.15
N GLU A 254 13.18 -14.99 -1.33
CA GLU A 254 13.83 -15.23 -2.62
C GLU A 254 14.15 -13.91 -3.33
N LYS A 255 15.34 -13.81 -3.93
CA LYS A 255 15.82 -12.63 -4.66
C LYS A 255 16.03 -12.88 -6.14
N ALA A 256 16.03 -11.80 -6.93
CA ALA A 256 16.24 -11.81 -8.37
C ALA A 256 17.59 -12.38 -8.83
N ASP A 257 18.62 -12.33 -7.99
CA ASP A 257 19.93 -12.93 -8.26
C ASP A 257 19.99 -14.44 -7.99
N GLY A 258 18.86 -15.04 -7.57
CA GLY A 258 18.74 -16.46 -7.22
C GLY A 258 19.11 -16.76 -5.77
N SER A 259 19.45 -15.76 -4.96
CA SER A 259 19.70 -15.94 -3.53
C SER A 259 18.42 -16.29 -2.79
N ILE A 260 18.52 -17.25 -1.88
CA ILE A 260 17.45 -17.63 -0.94
C ILE A 260 18.02 -17.57 0.47
N TYR A 261 17.32 -16.90 1.37
CA TYR A 261 17.64 -16.89 2.79
C TYR A 261 16.39 -16.77 3.64
N TYR A 262 16.57 -17.01 4.93
CA TYR A 262 15.55 -16.95 5.94
C TYR A 262 15.89 -15.82 6.91
N ARG A 263 15.05 -14.81 7.03
CA ARG A 263 15.15 -13.74 8.04
C ARG A 263 14.40 -14.24 9.26
N ILE A 264 15.09 -14.40 10.38
CA ILE A 264 14.54 -15.07 11.57
C ILE A 264 14.64 -14.12 12.74
N GLU A 265 13.51 -13.86 13.37
CA GLU A 265 13.43 -13.07 14.59
C GLU A 265 13.49 -13.98 15.81
N LEU A 266 14.35 -13.59 16.75
CA LEU A 266 14.72 -14.37 17.92
C LEU A 266 14.69 -13.49 19.16
N GLU A 267 14.10 -14.00 20.24
CA GLU A 267 13.96 -13.25 21.48
C GLU A 267 14.74 -13.85 22.64
N LYS A 268 15.27 -13.01 23.52
CA LYS A 268 15.84 -13.44 24.81
C LYS A 268 15.58 -12.40 25.90
N GLY A 269 14.49 -12.57 26.63
CA GLY A 269 14.03 -11.53 27.57
C GLY A 269 13.55 -10.34 26.75
N ASP A 270 14.03 -9.13 27.08
CA ASP A 270 13.70 -7.89 26.34
C ASP A 270 14.66 -7.63 25.15
N VAL A 271 15.30 -8.67 24.63
CA VAL A 271 16.29 -8.56 23.54
C VAL A 271 15.76 -9.26 22.30
N ASP A 272 15.45 -8.47 21.28
CA ASP A 272 15.10 -8.96 19.95
C ASP A 272 16.34 -9.03 19.07
N LYS A 273 16.41 -10.08 18.27
CA LYS A 273 17.54 -10.35 17.40
C LYS A 273 17.07 -10.93 16.08
N VAL A 274 17.31 -10.18 15.02
CA VAL A 274 17.11 -10.65 13.65
C VAL A 274 18.38 -11.30 13.11
N VAL A 275 18.27 -12.47 12.50
CA VAL A 275 19.38 -13.16 11.84
C VAL A 275 18.97 -13.62 10.45
N ASN A 276 19.85 -13.41 9.46
CA ASN A 276 19.67 -13.91 8.10
C ASN A 276 20.48 -15.19 7.94
N ILE A 277 19.83 -16.29 7.54
CA ILE A 277 20.49 -17.59 7.35
C ILE A 277 20.20 -18.09 5.94
N GLY A 278 21.24 -18.39 5.17
CA GLY A 278 21.10 -18.98 3.85
C GLY A 278 20.58 -20.43 3.92
N GLU A 279 20.06 -20.95 2.81
CA GLU A 279 19.49 -22.32 2.75
C GLU A 279 20.46 -23.43 3.22
N ASN A 280 21.77 -23.20 3.05
CA ASN A 280 22.83 -24.10 3.50
C ASN A 280 23.19 -23.98 5.00
N GLY A 281 22.46 -23.16 5.76
CA GLY A 281 22.70 -22.90 7.18
C GLY A 281 23.77 -21.84 7.48
N ALA A 282 24.37 -21.21 6.46
CA ALA A 282 25.35 -20.14 6.68
C ALA A 282 24.66 -18.86 7.17
N VAL A 283 25.13 -18.29 8.27
CA VAL A 283 24.70 -16.97 8.73
C VAL A 283 25.24 -15.91 7.76
N LEU A 284 24.34 -15.09 7.23
CA LEU A 284 24.64 -14.01 6.32
C LEU A 284 24.92 -12.73 7.12
N SER A 285 25.87 -11.94 6.63
CA SER A 285 26.27 -10.65 7.20
C SER A 285 25.35 -9.52 6.77
#